data_AF-N9LWN2-F1
#
_entry.id   AF-N9LWN2-F1
#
_cell.length_a   1.000
_cell.length_b   1.000
_cell.length_c   1.000
_cell.angle_alpha   90.00
_cell.angle_beta   90.00
_cell.angle_gamma   90.00
#
_symmetry.space_group_name_H-M   'P 1'
#
loop_
_entity.id
_entity.type
_entity.pdbx_description
1 polymer ?
#
loop_
_entity_poly.entity_id
_entity_poly.type
_entity_poly.pdbx_seq_one_letter_code
_entity_poly.pdbx_strand_id
1 'polypeptide(L)'
;MNFSGDVEVFLSCLGTKESSSDILKAVILVASEFDSLETNFGGEKLSYWQFFKRGITFRFNEHQILDTIFIYVKENEEYYPYPFLENLITGINHKSKMQSVANLFGPPERESNSWLKYKIFDNYLHFEFDNSLELKQITMGQY
;
A
#
# COMPACT_ATOMS: atom_id res chain seq x y z
N MET A 1 15.97 -10.16 -1.25
CA MET A 1 14.67 -9.56 -1.61
C MET A 1 14.93 -8.07 -1.80
N ASN A 2 14.60 -7.50 -2.96
CA ASN A 2 14.94 -6.11 -3.28
C ASN A 2 13.70 -5.23 -3.07
N PHE A 3 13.69 -4.41 -2.02
CA PHE A 3 12.59 -3.50 -1.66
C PHE A 3 13.00 -2.04 -1.72
N SER A 4 14.01 -1.70 -2.52
CA SER A 4 14.52 -0.34 -2.59
C SER A 4 13.52 0.60 -3.27
N GLY A 5 13.28 1.76 -2.66
CA GLY A 5 12.39 2.79 -3.14
C GLY A 5 11.60 3.47 -2.01
N ASP A 6 10.58 4.24 -2.38
CA ASP A 6 9.72 4.96 -1.42
C ASP A 6 8.93 4.01 -0.50
N VAL A 7 8.82 2.73 -0.85
CA VAL A 7 8.21 1.68 0.01
C VAL A 7 8.84 1.63 1.40
N GLU A 8 10.13 1.95 1.54
CA GLU A 8 10.82 1.97 2.84
C GLU A 8 10.23 3.05 3.76
N VAL A 9 9.87 4.20 3.20
CA VAL A 9 9.25 5.30 3.95
C VAL A 9 7.85 4.89 4.41
N PHE A 10 7.04 4.32 3.51
CA PHE A 10 5.70 3.85 3.87
C PHE A 10 5.72 2.73 4.92
N LEU A 11 6.61 1.75 4.76
CA LEU A 11 6.77 0.66 5.73
C LEU A 11 7.24 1.17 7.11
N SER A 12 8.10 2.20 7.16
CA SER A 12 8.54 2.80 8.43
C SER A 12 7.42 3.55 9.18
N CYS A 13 6.35 3.95 8.48
CA CYS A 13 5.22 4.66 9.09
C CYS A 13 4.24 3.71 9.77
N LEU A 14 4.20 2.45 9.35
CA LEU A 14 3.30 1.44 9.93
C LEU A 14 3.59 1.27 11.43
N GLY A 15 2.55 1.27 12.24
CA GLY A 15 2.65 1.18 13.70
C GLY A 15 2.89 2.51 14.40
N THR A 16 2.98 3.61 13.66
CA THR A 16 3.14 4.95 14.25
C THR A 16 1.79 5.67 14.39
N LYS A 17 1.70 6.60 15.34
CA LYS A 17 0.51 7.43 15.53
C LYS A 17 0.35 8.44 14.41
N GLU A 18 -0.89 8.81 14.10
CA GLU A 18 -1.28 9.85 13.13
C GLU A 18 -0.44 11.14 13.22
N SER A 19 -0.08 11.57 14.43
CA SER A 19 0.73 12.76 14.69
C SER A 19 2.25 12.59 14.52
N SER A 20 2.72 11.41 14.10
CA SER A 20 4.15 11.11 13.91
C SER A 20 4.75 11.91 12.76
N SER A 21 5.99 12.39 12.94
CA SER A 21 6.76 13.01 11.86
C SER A 21 7.07 12.05 10.71
N ASP A 22 7.03 10.73 10.95
CA ASP A 22 7.24 9.74 9.88
C ASP A 22 6.06 9.73 8.91
N ILE A 23 4.84 9.83 9.42
CA ILE A 23 3.63 9.95 8.60
C ILE A 23 3.69 11.23 7.76
N LEU A 24 4.19 12.34 8.32
CA LEU A 24 4.39 13.57 7.55
C LEU A 24 5.35 13.36 6.36
N LYS A 25 6.43 12.59 6.53
CA LYS A 25 7.34 12.26 5.41
C LYS A 25 6.62 11.50 4.30
N ALA A 26 5.79 10.52 4.66
CA ALA A 26 5.00 9.75 3.70
C ALA A 26 3.97 10.65 2.97
N VAL A 27 3.30 11.55 3.69
CA VAL A 27 2.36 12.53 3.10
C VAL A 27 3.07 13.48 2.13
N ILE A 28 4.29 13.92 2.45
CA ILE A 28 5.12 14.75 1.55
C ILE A 28 5.43 14.01 0.24
N LEU A 29 5.71 12.71 0.29
CA LEU A 29 5.93 11.90 -0.93
C LEU A 29 4.67 11.79 -1.80
N VAL A 30 3.50 11.68 -1.17
CA VAL A 30 2.23 11.63 -1.90
C VAL A 30 1.94 12.97 -2.60
N ALA A 31 2.32 14.09 -1.97
CA ALA A 31 2.23 15.44 -2.55
C ALA A 31 0.84 15.72 -3.17
N SER A 32 -0.21 15.48 -2.39
CA SER A 32 -1.61 15.73 -2.75
C SER A 32 -2.46 16.03 -1.51
N GLU A 33 -3.55 16.74 -1.72
CA GLU A 33 -4.66 16.80 -0.77
C GLU A 33 -5.30 15.41 -0.58
N PHE A 34 -5.97 15.24 0.56
CA PHE A 34 -6.72 14.04 0.92
C PHE A 34 -8.02 14.39 1.61
N ASP A 35 -8.98 13.47 1.51
CA ASP A 35 -10.21 13.51 2.29
C ASP A 35 -10.10 12.58 3.50
N SER A 36 -10.73 12.97 4.61
CA SER A 36 -10.81 12.14 5.80
C SER A 36 -12.17 11.46 5.90
N LEU A 37 -12.18 10.14 6.09
CA LEU A 37 -13.39 9.36 6.35
C LEU A 37 -13.25 8.62 7.68
N GLU A 38 -14.28 8.64 8.52
CA GLU A 38 -14.37 7.76 9.68
C GLU A 38 -15.48 6.73 9.46
N THR A 39 -15.21 5.48 9.80
CA THR A 39 -16.19 4.39 9.74
C THR A 39 -16.23 3.62 11.04
N ASN A 40 -17.31 2.87 11.24
CA ASN A 40 -17.41 1.90 12.33
C ASN A 40 -17.64 0.53 11.68
N PHE A 41 -16.60 -0.28 11.64
CA PHE A 41 -16.61 -1.59 10.99
C PHE A 41 -16.33 -2.67 12.03
N GLY A 42 -17.25 -3.62 12.20
CA GLY A 42 -17.08 -4.69 13.19
C GLY A 42 -17.00 -4.23 14.65
N GLY A 43 -17.41 -3.00 14.95
CA GLY A 43 -17.29 -2.39 16.29
C GLY A 43 -16.00 -1.60 16.50
N GLU A 44 -15.09 -1.60 15.53
CA GLU A 44 -13.85 -0.81 15.55
C GLU A 44 -14.06 0.52 14.82
N LYS A 45 -13.64 1.61 15.47
CA LYS A 45 -13.60 2.92 14.82
C LYS A 45 -12.36 3.00 13.95
N LEU A 46 -12.54 3.12 12.64
CA LEU A 46 -11.45 3.27 11.68
C LEU A 46 -11.48 4.68 11.10
N SER A 47 -10.32 5.24 10.82
CA SER A 47 -10.21 6.47 10.03
C SER A 47 -9.33 6.26 8.81
N TYR A 48 -9.60 7.03 7.76
CA TYR A 48 -8.94 6.92 6.48
C TYR A 48 -8.52 8.30 6.00
N TRP A 49 -7.31 8.41 5.48
CA TRP A 49 -6.89 9.54 4.64
C TRP A 49 -6.81 9.07 3.20
N GLN A 50 -7.69 9.60 2.35
CA GLN A 50 -7.93 9.13 0.99
C GLN A 50 -7.35 10.15 0.00
N PHE A 51 -6.21 9.81 -0.60
CA PHE A 51 -5.56 10.65 -1.61
C PHE A 51 -6.03 10.19 -3.01
N PHE A 52 -7.29 10.46 -3.35
CA PHE A 52 -7.93 9.97 -4.58
C PHE A 52 -7.13 10.26 -5.85
N LYS A 53 -6.59 11.48 -5.98
CA LYS A 53 -5.76 11.93 -7.11
C LYS A 53 -4.39 11.24 -7.21
N ARG A 54 -3.97 10.54 -6.16
CA ARG A 54 -2.69 9.84 -6.08
C ARG A 54 -2.83 8.35 -5.90
N GLY A 55 -4.04 7.80 -5.91
CA GLY A 55 -4.20 6.35 -5.83
C GLY A 55 -3.61 5.74 -4.56
N ILE A 56 -3.76 6.43 -3.41
CA ILE A 56 -3.24 5.92 -2.14
C ILE A 56 -4.18 6.25 -0.99
N THR A 57 -4.34 5.31 -0.05
CA THR A 57 -5.17 5.47 1.15
C THR A 57 -4.42 4.99 2.38
N PHE A 58 -4.41 5.81 3.41
CA PHE A 58 -3.88 5.46 4.72
C PHE A 58 -5.04 5.07 5.62
N ARG A 59 -4.96 3.94 6.31
CA ARG A 59 -5.95 3.49 7.29
C ARG A 59 -5.34 3.53 8.68
N PHE A 60 -6.07 4.14 9.60
CA PHE A 60 -5.75 4.17 11.01
C PHE A 60 -6.76 3.35 11.79
N ASN A 61 -6.26 2.60 12.77
CA ASN A 61 -7.11 1.88 13.71
C ASN A 61 -7.71 2.82 14.77
N GLU A 62 -8.48 2.25 15.71
CA GLU A 62 -9.17 3.01 16.75
C GLU A 62 -8.25 3.81 17.69
N HIS A 63 -6.95 3.48 17.72
CA HIS A 63 -5.94 4.18 18.49
C HIS A 63 -5.18 5.24 17.69
N GLN A 64 -5.66 5.56 16.49
CA GLN A 64 -5.02 6.46 15.53
C GLN A 64 -3.61 5.99 15.13
N ILE A 65 -3.40 4.67 15.08
CA ILE A 65 -2.15 4.07 14.61
C ILE A 65 -2.34 3.68 13.15
N LEU A 66 -1.41 4.10 12.28
CA LEU A 66 -1.39 3.72 10.87
C LEU A 66 -1.08 2.24 10.76
N ASP A 67 -2.07 1.44 10.41
CA ASP A 67 -1.94 -0.03 10.40
C ASP A 67 -1.94 -0.61 8.99
N THR A 68 -2.43 0.14 8.00
CA THR A 68 -2.50 -0.31 6.61
C THR A 68 -2.45 0.86 5.62
N ILE A 69 -1.73 0.66 4.53
CA ILE A 69 -1.64 1.58 3.39
C ILE A 69 -2.04 0.81 2.13
N PHE A 70 -2.97 1.38 1.36
CA PHE A 70 -3.42 0.84 0.08
C PHE A 70 -2.88 1.70 -1.05
N ILE A 71 -2.27 1.10 -2.06
CA ILE A 71 -1.80 1.77 -3.28
C ILE A 71 -2.51 1.15 -4.48
N TYR A 72 -3.28 1.96 -5.19
CA TYR A 72 -4.04 1.58 -6.37
C TYR A 72 -3.18 1.77 -7.61
N VAL A 73 -2.78 0.66 -8.23
CA VAL A 73 -1.90 0.64 -9.43
C VAL A 73 -2.70 0.88 -10.71
N LYS A 74 -3.98 0.54 -10.70
CA LYS A 74 -4.94 0.79 -11.77
C LYS A 74 -6.03 1.74 -11.31
N GLU A 75 -6.57 2.48 -12.26
CA GLU A 75 -7.72 3.34 -12.04
C GLU A 75 -8.92 2.50 -11.61
N ASN A 76 -9.71 3.04 -10.69
CA ASN A 76 -11.02 2.48 -10.32
C ASN A 76 -12.04 3.61 -10.19
N GLU A 77 -13.26 3.31 -9.74
CA GLU A 77 -14.36 4.27 -9.66
C GLU A 77 -14.05 5.51 -8.80
N GLU A 78 -13.15 5.40 -7.82
CA GLU A 78 -12.83 6.44 -6.85
C GLU A 78 -11.39 7.00 -7.00
N TYR A 79 -10.43 6.18 -7.45
CA TYR A 79 -9.01 6.50 -7.41
C TYR A 79 -8.36 6.52 -8.78
N TYR A 80 -7.55 7.57 -9.00
CA TYR A 80 -6.56 7.58 -10.07
C TYR A 80 -5.43 6.59 -9.78
N PRO A 81 -4.72 6.08 -10.81
CA PRO A 81 -3.53 5.25 -10.61
C PRO A 81 -2.44 5.99 -9.83
N TYR A 82 -1.73 5.27 -8.95
CA TYR A 82 -0.55 5.80 -8.26
C TYR A 82 0.57 6.11 -9.26
N PRO A 83 0.96 7.38 -9.47
CA PRO A 83 1.77 7.77 -10.61
C PRO A 83 3.27 7.48 -10.45
N PHE A 84 3.74 7.19 -9.24
CA PHE A 84 5.17 7.05 -8.92
C PHE A 84 5.57 5.59 -8.64
N LEU A 85 4.89 4.64 -9.30
CA LEU A 85 5.05 3.21 -8.99
C LEU A 85 6.49 2.70 -9.20
N GLU A 86 7.22 3.25 -10.19
CA GLU A 86 8.63 2.91 -10.45
C GLU A 86 9.58 3.42 -9.36
N ASN A 87 9.20 4.47 -8.63
CA ASN A 87 9.94 4.99 -7.47
C ASN A 87 9.54 4.26 -6.18
N LEU A 88 8.31 3.72 -6.11
CA LEU A 88 7.80 3.02 -4.94
C LEU A 88 8.62 1.75 -4.66
N ILE A 89 8.75 0.87 -5.64
CA ILE A 89 9.51 -0.37 -5.54
C ILE A 89 10.28 -0.55 -6.84
N THR A 90 11.61 -0.58 -6.75
CA THR A 90 12.48 -0.80 -7.90
C THR A 90 12.12 -2.10 -8.64
N GLY A 91 11.79 -1.99 -9.92
CA GLY A 91 11.42 -3.12 -10.78
C GLY A 91 9.91 -3.39 -10.88
N ILE A 92 9.08 -2.67 -10.12
CA ILE A 92 7.62 -2.69 -10.27
C ILE A 92 7.16 -1.49 -11.11
N ASN A 93 6.20 -1.72 -12.01
CA ASN A 93 5.58 -0.67 -12.83
C ASN A 93 4.12 -1.06 -13.16
N HIS A 94 3.41 -0.19 -13.87
CA HIS A 94 1.99 -0.37 -14.19
C HIS A 94 1.69 -1.57 -15.11
N LYS A 95 2.71 -2.21 -15.68
CA LYS A 95 2.60 -3.42 -16.51
C LYS A 95 3.10 -4.67 -15.79
N SER A 96 3.49 -4.56 -14.52
CA SER A 96 3.93 -5.70 -13.72
C SER A 96 2.83 -6.76 -13.65
N LYS A 97 3.22 -8.00 -13.90
CA LYS A 97 2.36 -9.19 -13.82
C LYS A 97 2.74 -10.05 -12.63
N MET A 98 1.82 -10.88 -12.15
CA MET A 98 2.04 -11.78 -11.01
C MET A 98 3.36 -12.56 -11.11
N GLN A 99 3.66 -13.17 -12.26
CA GLN A 99 4.91 -13.90 -12.45
C GLN A 99 6.16 -13.00 -12.35
N SER A 100 6.10 -11.77 -12.86
CA SER A 100 7.22 -10.83 -12.76
C SER A 100 7.47 -10.37 -11.32
N VAL A 101 6.39 -10.19 -10.53
CA VAL A 101 6.49 -9.90 -9.09
C VAL A 101 7.10 -11.10 -8.36
N ALA A 102 6.61 -12.31 -8.60
CA ALA A 102 7.17 -13.52 -8.01
C ALA A 102 8.66 -13.71 -8.33
N ASN A 103 9.08 -13.45 -9.57
CA ASN A 103 10.49 -13.53 -9.96
C ASN A 103 11.35 -12.46 -9.28
N LEU A 104 10.82 -11.26 -9.05
CA LEU A 104 11.54 -10.15 -8.42
C LEU A 104 11.74 -10.36 -6.92
N PHE A 105 10.70 -10.87 -6.24
CA PHE A 105 10.69 -11.02 -4.78
C PHE A 105 11.14 -12.41 -4.30
N GLY A 106 11.10 -13.42 -5.18
CA GLY A 106 11.27 -14.81 -4.80
C GLY A 106 9.96 -15.42 -4.25
N PRO A 107 10.05 -16.54 -3.53
CA PRO A 107 8.86 -17.26 -3.06
C PRO A 107 8.06 -16.42 -2.06
N PRO A 108 6.72 -16.32 -2.22
CA PRO A 108 5.86 -15.64 -1.25
C PRO A 108 5.70 -16.45 0.04
N GLU A 109 5.32 -15.78 1.14
CA GLU A 109 4.93 -16.45 2.37
C GLU A 109 3.57 -17.16 2.20
N ARG A 110 2.64 -16.48 1.50
CA ARG A 110 1.33 -17.02 1.14
C ARG A 110 0.95 -16.54 -0.26
N GLU A 111 0.18 -17.34 -0.96
CA GLU A 111 -0.29 -17.01 -2.30
C GLU A 111 -1.67 -17.60 -2.59
N SER A 112 -2.28 -17.08 -3.65
CA SER A 112 -3.45 -17.63 -4.32
C SER A 112 -3.34 -17.35 -5.81
N ASN A 113 -4.35 -17.75 -6.59
CA ASN A 113 -4.38 -17.54 -8.05
C ASN A 113 -4.39 -16.05 -8.46
N SER A 114 -4.67 -15.12 -7.55
CA SER A 114 -4.83 -13.69 -7.84
C SER A 114 -4.10 -12.76 -6.87
N TRP A 115 -3.29 -13.30 -5.95
CA TRP A 115 -2.51 -12.48 -5.02
C TRP A 115 -1.26 -13.17 -4.48
N LEU A 116 -0.28 -12.35 -4.09
CA LEU A 116 0.99 -12.76 -3.47
C LEU A 116 1.18 -11.98 -2.17
N LYS A 117 1.51 -12.66 -1.07
CA LYS A 117 1.80 -12.02 0.22
C LYS A 117 3.22 -12.36 0.68
N TYR A 118 3.97 -11.32 1.02
CA TYR A 118 5.36 -11.39 1.46
C TYR A 118 5.50 -10.80 2.85
N LYS A 119 6.22 -11.50 3.74
CA LYS A 119 6.59 -11.00 5.05
C LYS A 119 7.86 -10.15 4.98
N ILE A 120 7.84 -8.99 5.63
CA ILE A 120 8.95 -8.06 5.73
C ILE A 120 9.07 -7.63 7.20
N PHE A 121 9.96 -8.31 7.94
CA PHE A 121 10.06 -8.14 9.40
C PHE A 121 8.68 -8.33 10.07
N ASP A 122 8.16 -7.29 10.72
CA ASP A 122 6.85 -7.28 11.40
C ASP A 122 5.71 -6.75 10.51
N ASN A 123 6.02 -6.39 9.25
CA ASN A 123 5.08 -5.90 8.26
C ASN A 123 4.90 -6.90 7.11
N TYR A 124 3.93 -6.66 6.23
CA TYR A 124 3.75 -7.39 4.98
C TYR A 124 3.61 -6.49 3.76
N LEU A 125 3.98 -7.04 2.60
CA LEU A 125 3.52 -6.58 1.29
C LEU A 125 2.54 -7.60 0.73
N HIS A 126 1.39 -7.12 0.29
CA HIS A 126 0.37 -7.91 -0.37
C HIS A 126 0.10 -7.31 -1.75
N PHE A 127 0.36 -8.08 -2.79
CA PHE A 127 0.14 -7.71 -4.18
C PHE A 127 -1.12 -8.40 -4.68
N GLU A 128 -2.07 -7.61 -5.17
CA GLU A 128 -3.28 -8.13 -5.80
C GLU A 128 -3.24 -7.89 -7.30
N PHE A 129 -3.73 -8.88 -8.04
CA PHE A 129 -3.74 -8.88 -9.50
C PHE A 129 -5.18 -8.92 -10.02
N ASP A 130 -5.40 -8.38 -11.22
CA ASP A 130 -6.67 -8.48 -11.91
C ASP A 130 -6.84 -9.82 -12.65
N ASN A 131 -7.93 -9.96 -13.40
CA ASN A 131 -8.24 -11.18 -14.17
C ASN A 131 -7.20 -11.48 -15.28
N SER A 132 -6.42 -10.48 -15.69
CA SER A 132 -5.32 -10.62 -16.65
C SER A 132 -3.96 -10.86 -15.97
N LEU A 133 -3.97 -11.06 -14.64
CA LEU A 133 -2.80 -11.20 -13.78
C LEU A 133 -1.88 -9.98 -13.78
N GLU A 134 -2.41 -8.81 -14.13
CA GLU A 134 -1.71 -7.53 -14.04
C GLU A 134 -1.94 -6.91 -12.66
N LEU A 135 -0.89 -6.28 -12.13
CA LEU A 135 -0.92 -5.67 -10.80
C LEU A 135 -2.01 -4.59 -10.74
N LYS A 136 -2.93 -4.71 -9.79
CA LYS A 136 -4.02 -3.74 -9.58
C LYS A 136 -3.89 -2.98 -8.26
N GLN A 137 -3.31 -3.60 -7.23
CA GLN A 137 -3.19 -3.00 -5.92
C GLN A 137 -1.98 -3.56 -5.17
N ILE A 138 -1.34 -2.70 -4.39
CA ILE A 138 -0.33 -3.07 -3.39
C ILE A 138 -0.87 -2.64 -2.04
N THR A 139 -0.86 -3.54 -1.07
CA THR A 139 -1.25 -3.27 0.32
C THR A 139 -0.06 -3.52 1.23
N MET A 140 0.26 -2.53 2.06
CA MET A 140 1.26 -2.60 3.12
C MET A 140 0.54 -2.61 4.46
N GLY A 141 0.90 -3.50 5.38
CA GLY A 141 0.28 -3.50 6.70
C GLY A 141 1.11 -4.22 7.75
N GLN A 142 0.72 -4.07 9.02
CA GLN A 142 1.31 -4.79 10.14
C GLN A 142 0.74 -6.21 10.24
N TYR A 143 1.57 -7.17 10.66
CA TYR A 143 1.11 -8.55 10.96
C TYR A 143 0.25 -8.64 12.22
#